data_AF-A0AAV4IPN7-F1
#
_entry.id   AF-A0AAV4IPN7-F1
#
_cell.length_a   1.000
_cell.length_b   1.000
_cell.length_c   1.000
_cell.angle_alpha   90.00
_cell.angle_beta   90.00
_cell.angle_gamma   90.00
#
_symmetry.space_group_name_H-M   'P 1'
#
loop_
_entity.id
_entity.type
_entity.pdbx_description
1 polymer ?
#
loop_
_entity_poly.entity_id
_entity_poly.type
_entity_poly.pdbx_seq_one_letter_code
_entity_poly.pdbx_strand_id
1 'polypeptide(L)'
;MYQTNNEGEEISAPEKFTFFCDMSMQEFSFGVGALGVNGLCLGMMLNIPTLTLHNLMYKVAPKGILQPDTTDQERVWVARVVIDHWYRRTAEWPPRKRFKMLYDAFKMLKEKRIAEEIKKRFEADEPMTLEMFYTFDLGRMGPYVPPLVEVDNGVVEGEEEEAYAEEEEEEENAGAEEED
;
A
#
# COMPACT_ATOMS: atom_id res chain seq x y z
N MET A 1 8.62 -19.79 61.60
CA MET A 1 7.93 -18.49 61.50
C MET A 1 8.92 -17.52 60.88
N TYR A 2 8.81 -17.01 59.66
CA TYR A 2 7.77 -17.00 58.65
C TYR A 2 8.43 -17.21 57.28
N GLN A 3 7.77 -17.98 56.40
CA GLN A 3 7.94 -17.85 54.97
C GLN A 3 7.38 -16.49 54.55
N THR A 4 8.10 -15.76 53.71
CA THR A 4 7.51 -14.77 52.82
C THR A 4 8.08 -15.01 51.44
N ASN A 5 7.30 -15.75 50.66
CA ASN A 5 7.32 -15.72 49.21
C ASN A 5 7.03 -14.27 48.79
N ASN A 6 7.85 -13.72 47.90
CA ASN A 6 7.36 -12.76 46.93
C ASN A 6 7.93 -13.22 45.60
N GLU A 7 7.10 -14.01 44.92
CA GLU A 7 7.27 -14.44 43.55
C GLU A 7 7.48 -13.19 42.69
N GLY A 8 8.46 -13.28 41.80
CA GLY A 8 8.65 -12.28 40.76
C GLY A 8 7.40 -12.30 39.88
N GLU A 9 6.53 -11.30 40.06
CA GLU A 9 5.64 -10.90 39.00
C GLU A 9 6.53 -10.37 37.86
N GLU A 10 6.87 -11.27 36.94
CA GLU A 10 7.20 -10.89 35.58
C GLU A 10 6.01 -10.09 35.07
N ILE A 11 6.16 -8.77 35.06
CA ILE A 11 5.30 -7.87 34.31
C ILE A 11 5.52 -8.27 32.86
N SER A 12 4.72 -9.21 32.36
CA SER A 12 4.71 -9.56 30.95
C SER A 12 4.48 -8.26 30.20
N ALA A 13 5.45 -7.89 29.36
CA ALA A 13 5.30 -6.71 28.52
C ALA A 13 3.96 -6.86 27.79
N PRO A 14 3.11 -5.82 27.77
CA PRO A 14 1.80 -5.92 27.13
C PRO A 14 2.02 -6.42 25.71
N GLU A 15 1.36 -7.52 25.34
CA GLU A 15 1.43 -8.12 24.01
C GLU A 15 1.33 -6.99 22.98
N LYS A 16 2.45 -6.74 22.28
CA LYS A 16 2.54 -5.63 21.35
C LYS A 16 1.67 -6.00 20.16
N PHE A 17 0.49 -5.40 20.08
CA PHE A 17 -0.39 -5.46 18.92
C PHE A 17 0.43 -5.27 17.63
N THR A 18 0.61 -6.34 16.86
CA THR A 18 1.66 -6.41 15.82
C THR A 18 1.21 -5.76 14.52
N PHE A 19 -0.11 -5.67 14.28
CA PHE A 19 -0.66 -5.09 13.06
C PHE A 19 -0.20 -3.64 12.79
N PHE A 20 0.04 -2.83 13.83
CA PHE A 20 0.54 -1.45 13.70
C PHE A 20 2.01 -1.29 14.14
N CYS A 21 2.79 -2.37 14.15
CA CYS A 21 4.21 -2.27 14.47
C CYS A 21 4.99 -1.50 13.38
N ASP A 22 6.18 -1.01 13.74
CA ASP A 22 6.98 -0.15 12.85
C ASP A 22 7.30 -0.84 11.51
N MET A 23 7.61 -2.14 11.53
CA MET A 23 7.85 -2.91 10.31
C MET A 23 6.59 -2.96 9.43
N SER A 24 5.44 -3.21 10.03
CA SER A 24 4.17 -3.24 9.31
C SER A 24 3.84 -1.89 8.66
N MET A 25 4.08 -0.78 9.36
CA MET A 25 3.87 0.56 8.82
C MET A 25 4.86 0.91 7.69
N GLN A 26 6.08 0.38 7.76
CA GLN A 26 7.07 0.52 6.69
C GLN A 26 6.66 -0.25 5.43
N GLU A 27 6.29 -1.52 5.58
CA GLU A 27 5.80 -2.35 4.47
C GLU A 27 4.53 -1.78 3.86
N PHE A 28 3.63 -1.29 4.70
CA PHE A 28 2.42 -0.58 4.25
C PHE A 28 2.77 0.66 3.40
N SER A 29 3.73 1.47 3.85
CA SER A 29 4.15 2.67 3.12
C SER A 29 4.79 2.34 1.77
N PHE A 30 5.60 1.27 1.73
CA PHE A 30 6.21 0.79 0.49
C PHE A 30 5.14 0.26 -0.45
N GLY A 31 4.25 -0.61 0.02
CA GLY A 31 3.19 -1.20 -0.78
C GLY A 31 2.23 -0.18 -1.37
N VAL A 32 1.85 0.83 -0.57
CA VAL A 32 1.01 1.93 -1.05
C VAL A 32 1.74 2.80 -2.07
N GLY A 33 3.02 3.12 -1.81
CA GLY A 33 3.75 4.09 -2.61
C GLY A 33 4.47 3.52 -3.82
N ALA A 34 4.58 2.19 -3.95
CA ALA A 34 5.26 1.56 -5.08
C ALA A 34 4.62 1.90 -6.43
N LEU A 35 3.36 2.34 -6.47
CA LEU A 35 2.62 2.59 -7.70
C LEU A 35 1.89 3.94 -7.68
N GLY A 36 2.09 4.71 -8.75
CA GLY A 36 1.30 5.91 -9.07
C GLY A 36 1.25 6.98 -7.98
N VAL A 37 0.04 7.52 -7.73
CA VAL A 37 -0.22 8.60 -6.76
C VAL A 37 -0.97 8.10 -5.51
N ASN A 38 -0.90 6.79 -5.28
CA ASN A 38 -1.73 6.07 -4.32
C ASN A 38 -1.57 6.57 -2.88
N GLY A 39 -0.37 7.02 -2.50
CA GLY A 39 -0.11 7.64 -1.19
C GLY A 39 -0.97 8.90 -0.95
N LEU A 40 -1.13 9.77 -1.94
CA LEU A 40 -1.98 10.96 -1.81
C LEU A 40 -3.47 10.61 -1.82
N CYS A 41 -3.88 9.68 -2.68
CA CYS A 41 -5.26 9.19 -2.74
C CYS A 41 -5.68 8.58 -1.39
N LEU A 42 -4.84 7.73 -0.82
CA LEU A 42 -5.03 7.19 0.52
C LEU A 42 -5.13 8.31 1.56
N GLY A 43 -4.22 9.29 1.53
CA GLY A 43 -4.24 10.43 2.43
C GLY A 43 -5.56 11.22 2.39
N MET A 44 -6.14 11.43 1.20
CA MET A 44 -7.45 12.07 1.05
C MET A 44 -8.56 11.22 1.69
N MET A 45 -8.55 9.91 1.47
CA MET A 45 -9.53 8.99 2.06
C MET A 45 -9.38 8.86 3.59
N LEU A 46 -8.17 9.07 4.10
CA LEU A 46 -7.87 9.18 5.52
C LEU A 46 -8.19 10.58 6.10
N ASN A 47 -8.94 11.41 5.37
CA ASN A 47 -9.37 12.76 5.78
C ASN A 47 -8.21 13.68 6.18
N ILE A 48 -7.04 13.52 5.57
CA ILE A 48 -5.95 14.48 5.72
C ILE A 48 -6.27 15.69 4.84
N PRO A 49 -6.26 16.93 5.38
CA PRO A 49 -6.58 18.11 4.59
C PRO A 49 -5.69 18.27 3.36
N THR A 50 -6.26 18.66 2.22
CA THR A 50 -5.53 18.80 0.94
C THR A 50 -4.28 19.67 1.04
N LEU A 51 -4.36 20.80 1.76
CA LEU A 51 -3.20 21.67 1.99
C LEU A 51 -2.09 20.96 2.79
N THR A 52 -2.48 20.10 3.73
CA THR A 52 -1.51 19.28 4.48
C THR A 52 -0.87 18.24 3.57
N LEU A 53 -1.65 17.55 2.74
CA LEU A 53 -1.11 16.59 1.76
C LEU A 53 -0.14 17.25 0.79
N HIS A 54 -0.49 18.42 0.27
CA HIS A 54 0.38 19.21 -0.59
C HIS A 54 1.70 19.55 0.11
N ASN A 55 1.65 20.04 1.36
CA ASN A 55 2.84 20.37 2.13
C ASN A 55 3.71 19.15 2.49
N LEU A 56 3.10 17.98 2.70
CA LEU A 56 3.84 16.73 2.93
C LEU A 56 4.53 16.27 1.65
N MET A 57 3.84 16.30 0.52
CA MET A 57 4.40 15.97 -0.79
C MET A 57 5.58 16.89 -1.14
N TYR A 58 5.41 18.20 -1.01
CA TYR A 58 6.42 19.19 -1.43
C TYR A 58 7.75 19.08 -0.69
N LYS A 59 7.75 18.51 0.53
CA LYS A 59 8.97 18.25 1.31
C LYS A 59 9.83 17.13 0.71
N VAL A 60 9.21 16.22 -0.02
CA VAL A 60 9.83 15.01 -0.56
C VAL A 60 10.04 15.14 -2.06
N ALA A 61 9.01 15.57 -2.78
CA ALA A 61 8.98 15.76 -4.22
C ALA A 61 8.56 17.20 -4.53
N PRO A 62 9.47 18.19 -4.47
CA PRO A 62 9.16 19.61 -4.69
C PRO A 62 8.59 19.91 -6.08
N LYS A 63 8.91 19.07 -7.07
CA LYS A 63 8.38 19.18 -8.44
C LYS A 63 6.98 18.56 -8.62
N GLY A 64 6.45 17.93 -7.56
CA GLY A 64 5.24 17.11 -7.60
C GLY A 64 5.49 15.69 -8.10
N ILE A 65 4.50 14.81 -7.91
CA ILE A 65 4.61 13.36 -8.22
C ILE A 65 4.03 12.94 -9.58
N LEU A 66 3.47 13.90 -10.33
CA LEU A 66 2.89 13.67 -11.65
C LEU A 66 3.90 13.92 -12.78
N GLN A 67 5.14 14.26 -12.45
CA GLN A 67 6.16 14.54 -13.43
C GLN A 67 6.72 13.23 -14.03
N PRO A 68 7.09 13.21 -15.32
CA PRO A 68 7.68 12.03 -15.96
C PRO A 68 8.96 11.54 -15.29
N ASP A 69 9.72 12.43 -14.63
CA ASP A 69 10.96 12.12 -13.91
C ASP A 69 10.73 11.65 -12.46
N THR A 70 9.48 11.53 -12.02
CA THR A 70 9.16 11.07 -10.65
C THR A 70 9.57 9.63 -10.47
N THR A 71 10.51 9.39 -9.56
CA THR A 71 11.03 8.06 -9.22
C THR A 71 10.07 7.27 -8.33
N ASP A 72 10.17 5.94 -8.35
CA ASP A 72 9.46 5.07 -7.40
C ASP A 72 9.79 5.43 -5.94
N GLN A 73 11.05 5.79 -5.69
CA GLN A 73 11.50 6.20 -4.37
C GLN A 73 10.77 7.46 -3.89
N GLU A 74 10.57 8.47 -4.74
CA GLU A 74 9.79 9.65 -4.39
C GLU A 74 8.33 9.30 -4.10
N ARG A 75 7.71 8.41 -4.88
CA ARG A 75 6.35 7.93 -4.63
C ARG A 75 6.22 7.21 -3.28
N VAL A 76 7.14 6.30 -2.99
CA VAL A 76 7.23 5.59 -1.70
C VAL A 76 7.45 6.55 -0.55
N TRP A 77 8.33 7.52 -0.69
CA TRP A 77 8.57 8.52 0.34
C TRP A 77 7.36 9.42 0.57
N VAL A 78 6.63 9.80 -0.48
CA VAL A 78 5.39 10.56 -0.36
C VAL A 78 4.33 9.73 0.39
N ALA A 79 4.15 8.45 0.05
CA ALA A 79 3.25 7.57 0.78
C ALA A 79 3.64 7.45 2.26
N ARG A 80 4.94 7.27 2.54
CA ARG A 80 5.47 7.21 3.90
C ARG A 80 5.16 8.46 4.72
N VAL A 81 5.44 9.66 4.21
CA VAL A 81 5.19 10.89 4.99
C VAL A 81 3.69 11.12 5.22
N VAL A 82 2.83 10.67 4.31
CA VAL A 82 1.38 10.73 4.46
C VAL A 82 0.89 9.74 5.53
N ILE A 83 1.36 8.50 5.46
CA ILE A 83 1.00 7.43 6.40
C ILE A 83 1.53 7.74 7.81
N ASP A 84 2.79 8.18 7.93
CA ASP A 84 3.38 8.61 9.19
C ASP A 84 2.60 9.77 9.81
N HIS A 85 2.17 10.72 8.98
CA HIS A 85 1.36 11.84 9.44
C HIS A 85 0.04 11.38 10.02
N TRP A 86 -0.70 10.52 9.32
CA TRP A 86 -1.95 9.94 9.81
C TRP A 86 -1.74 9.10 11.08
N TYR A 87 -0.72 8.24 11.09
CA TYR A 87 -0.44 7.35 12.20
C TYR A 87 -0.12 8.12 13.49
N ARG A 88 0.68 9.20 13.39
CA ARG A 88 0.96 10.10 14.53
C ARG A 88 -0.28 10.88 14.98
N ARG A 89 -1.08 11.40 14.05
CA ARG A 89 -2.32 12.14 14.38
C ARG A 89 -3.37 11.27 15.06
N THR A 90 -3.31 9.97 14.84
CA THR A 90 -4.24 9.01 15.42
C THR A 90 -3.65 8.25 16.61
N ALA A 91 -2.46 8.63 17.10
CA ALA A 91 -1.70 7.90 18.14
C ALA A 91 -2.46 7.66 19.46
N GLU A 92 -3.45 8.49 19.79
CA GLU A 92 -4.29 8.33 20.98
C GLU A 92 -5.53 7.46 20.72
N TRP A 93 -5.81 7.12 19.47
CA TRP A 93 -6.99 6.34 19.11
C TRP A 93 -6.78 4.85 19.40
N PRO A 94 -7.83 4.14 19.83
CA PRO A 94 -7.80 2.67 19.93
C PRO A 94 -7.48 2.02 18.58
N PRO A 95 -6.74 0.89 18.55
CA PRO A 95 -6.37 0.19 17.31
C PRO A 95 -7.57 -0.11 16.39
N ARG A 96 -8.69 -0.59 16.95
CA ARG A 96 -9.93 -0.85 16.20
C ARG A 96 -10.48 0.37 15.45
N LYS A 97 -10.34 1.57 16.03
CA LYS A 97 -10.80 2.81 15.39
C LYS A 97 -9.89 3.19 14.22
N ARG A 98 -8.57 3.06 14.37
CA ARG A 98 -7.60 3.29 13.27
C ARG A 98 -7.82 2.31 12.14
N PHE A 99 -7.96 1.03 12.47
CA PHE A 99 -8.24 -0.02 11.52
C PHE A 99 -9.54 0.25 10.74
N LYS A 100 -10.64 0.59 11.43
CA LYS A 100 -11.91 0.90 10.76
C LYS A 100 -11.73 2.01 9.71
N MET A 101 -11.01 3.07 10.06
CA MET A 101 -10.74 4.17 9.13
C MET A 101 -9.90 3.74 7.93
N LEU A 102 -8.88 2.90 8.16
CA LEU A 102 -8.03 2.33 7.12
C LEU A 102 -8.83 1.42 6.18
N TYR A 103 -9.63 0.51 6.73
CA TYR A 103 -10.52 -0.38 5.99
C TYR A 103 -11.54 0.40 5.15
N ASP A 104 -12.18 1.41 5.73
CA ASP A 104 -13.12 2.27 5.00
C ASP A 104 -12.42 3.04 3.87
N ALA A 105 -11.17 3.50 4.07
CA ALA A 105 -10.39 4.16 3.03
C ALA A 105 -10.14 3.25 1.82
N PHE A 106 -9.70 2.02 2.03
CA PHE A 106 -9.51 1.05 0.93
C PHE A 106 -10.82 0.69 0.23
N LYS A 107 -11.94 0.63 0.97
CA LYS A 107 -13.26 0.46 0.35
C LYS A 107 -13.67 1.65 -0.54
N MET A 108 -13.39 2.87 -0.11
CA MET A 108 -13.67 4.08 -0.90
C MET A 108 -12.80 4.15 -2.16
N LEU A 109 -11.57 3.65 -2.08
CA LEU A 109 -10.67 3.46 -3.23
C LEU A 109 -11.08 2.30 -4.15
N LYS A 110 -12.18 1.59 -3.84
CA LYS A 110 -12.68 0.40 -4.56
C LYS A 110 -11.72 -0.80 -4.52
N GLU A 111 -10.79 -0.81 -3.59
CA GLU A 111 -9.78 -1.86 -3.40
C GLU A 111 -10.27 -2.95 -2.45
N LYS A 112 -11.32 -3.65 -2.88
CA LYS A 112 -12.02 -4.64 -2.04
C LYS A 112 -11.10 -5.77 -1.59
N ARG A 113 -10.21 -6.26 -2.47
CA ARG A 113 -9.29 -7.37 -2.14
C ARG A 113 -8.34 -6.99 -1.01
N ILE A 114 -7.74 -5.81 -1.10
CA ILE A 114 -6.81 -5.28 -0.09
C ILE A 114 -7.55 -4.97 1.21
N ALA A 115 -8.75 -4.38 1.13
CA ALA A 115 -9.57 -4.11 2.31
C ALA A 115 -9.87 -5.39 3.10
N GLU A 116 -10.27 -6.47 2.42
CA GLU A 116 -10.55 -7.75 3.07
C GLU A 116 -9.27 -8.40 3.62
N GLU A 117 -8.14 -8.28 2.93
CA GLU A 117 -6.87 -8.84 3.42
C GLU A 117 -6.35 -8.10 4.65
N ILE A 118 -6.43 -6.76 4.66
CA ILE A 118 -6.15 -5.92 5.83
C ILE A 118 -7.07 -6.32 7.00
N LYS A 119 -8.35 -6.57 6.72
CA LYS A 119 -9.29 -7.02 7.75
C LYS A 119 -8.89 -8.36 8.37
N LYS A 120 -8.57 -9.37 7.56
CA LYS A 120 -8.12 -10.68 8.06
C LYS A 120 -6.89 -10.55 8.93
N ARG A 121 -5.87 -9.80 8.48
CA ARG A 121 -4.62 -9.57 9.22
C ARG A 121 -4.88 -8.85 10.54
N PHE A 122 -5.76 -7.85 10.54
CA PHE A 122 -6.15 -7.15 11.77
C PHE A 122 -6.87 -8.07 12.76
N GLU A 123 -7.77 -8.93 12.28
CA GLU A 123 -8.49 -9.91 13.11
C GLU A 123 -7.56 -10.99 13.68
N ALA A 124 -6.48 -11.34 12.95
CA ALA A 124 -5.45 -12.27 13.37
C ALA A 124 -4.32 -11.62 14.21
N ASP A 125 -4.32 -10.30 14.38
CA ASP A 125 -3.21 -9.51 14.92
C ASP A 125 -1.85 -9.84 14.26
N GLU A 126 -1.86 -9.90 12.93
CA GLU A 126 -0.67 -10.11 12.11
C GLU A 126 -0.20 -8.79 11.49
N PRO A 127 1.11 -8.59 11.29
CA PRO A 127 1.61 -7.42 10.58
C PRO A 127 1.11 -7.41 9.14
N MET A 128 0.79 -6.22 8.62
CA MET A 128 0.64 -6.02 7.17
C MET A 128 1.97 -6.33 6.50
N THR A 129 1.91 -7.02 5.36
CA THR A 129 3.09 -7.27 4.52
C THR A 129 2.99 -6.63 3.15
N LEU A 130 4.14 -6.40 2.53
CA LEU A 130 4.26 -5.75 1.23
C LEU A 130 3.46 -6.48 0.14
N GLU A 131 3.43 -7.82 0.16
CA GLU A 131 2.77 -8.63 -0.87
C GLU A 131 1.26 -8.35 -0.96
N MET A 132 0.65 -7.89 0.13
CA MET A 132 -0.76 -7.48 0.16
C MET A 132 -1.06 -6.37 -0.85
N PHE A 133 -0.05 -5.57 -1.21
CA PHE A 133 -0.19 -4.39 -2.05
C PHE A 133 0.38 -4.57 -3.47
N TYR A 134 0.87 -5.76 -3.85
CA TYR A 134 1.35 -6.00 -5.22
C TYR A 134 0.27 -5.83 -6.29
N THR A 135 -1.01 -5.93 -5.91
CA THR A 135 -2.15 -5.72 -6.80
C THR A 135 -2.78 -4.34 -6.65
N PHE A 136 -2.20 -3.48 -5.81
CA PHE A 136 -2.76 -2.16 -5.49
C PHE A 136 -2.45 -1.15 -6.59
N ASP A 137 -3.34 -1.03 -7.55
CA ASP A 137 -3.24 -0.05 -8.62
C ASP A 137 -4.56 0.73 -8.75
N LEU A 138 -4.53 2.03 -8.41
CA LEU A 138 -5.66 2.93 -8.60
C LEU A 138 -5.88 3.35 -10.07
N GLY A 139 -5.18 2.70 -11.00
CA GLY A 139 -5.31 2.85 -12.43
C GLY A 139 -4.21 3.73 -13.04
N ARG A 140 -3.09 3.10 -13.39
CA ARG A 140 -2.36 3.37 -14.65
C ARG A 140 -1.96 2.03 -15.29
N MET A 141 -2.52 1.76 -16.47
CA MET A 141 -2.22 0.67 -17.41
C MET A 141 -0.94 -0.16 -17.12
N GLY A 142 -1.11 -1.37 -16.61
CA GLY A 142 -0.11 -2.45 -16.65
C GLY A 142 0.23 -3.07 -15.30
N PRO A 143 0.54 -4.39 -15.24
CA PRO A 143 0.91 -5.05 -14.00
C PRO A 143 2.25 -4.52 -13.48
N TYR A 144 2.34 -4.30 -12.16
CA TYR A 144 3.60 -4.08 -11.46
C TYR A 144 4.52 -5.29 -11.67
N VAL A 145 5.69 -5.05 -12.26
CA VAL A 145 6.78 -6.02 -12.32
C VAL A 145 7.73 -5.67 -11.18
N PRO A 146 7.87 -6.53 -10.15
CA PRO A 146 8.85 -6.32 -9.11
C PRO A 146 10.26 -6.19 -9.71
N PRO A 147 11.13 -5.31 -9.20
CA PRO A 147 12.51 -5.25 -9.66
C PRO A 147 13.17 -6.61 -9.40
N LEU A 148 13.64 -7.25 -10.47
CA LEU A 148 14.53 -8.40 -10.37
C LEU A 148 15.81 -7.91 -9.71
N VAL A 149 16.04 -8.34 -8.48
CA VAL A 149 17.35 -8.20 -7.84
C VAL A 149 18.29 -9.12 -8.61
N GLU A 150 19.09 -8.56 -9.50
CA GLU A 150 20.20 -9.28 -10.13
C GLU A 150 21.20 -9.63 -9.02
N VAL A 151 21.05 -10.83 -8.47
CA VAL A 151 22.14 -11.48 -7.74
C VAL A 151 23.08 -12.00 -8.82
N ASP A 152 24.16 -11.27 -9.06
CA ASP A 152 25.24 -11.65 -9.96
C ASP A 152 25.88 -12.96 -9.48
N ASN A 153 25.29 -14.07 -9.91
CA ASN A 153 25.87 -15.40 -9.87
C ASN A 153 26.11 -15.79 -11.32
N GLY A 154 27.36 -15.58 -11.73
CA GLY A 154 27.77 -15.68 -13.12
C GLY A 154 27.43 -17.01 -13.80
N VAL A 155 27.21 -16.87 -15.12
CA VAL A 155 27.34 -17.87 -16.20
C VAL A 155 26.27 -18.96 -16.21
N VAL A 156 25.42 -19.01 -17.24
CA VAL A 156 25.47 -19.94 -18.40
C VAL A 156 24.45 -19.48 -19.46
N GLU A 157 24.91 -19.43 -20.71
CA GLU A 157 24.18 -19.17 -21.96
C GLU A 157 23.02 -20.15 -22.21
N GLY A 158 21.97 -19.72 -22.91
CA GLY A 158 20.98 -20.65 -23.47
C GLY A 158 19.70 -19.97 -23.96
N GLU A 159 19.60 -19.84 -25.28
CA GLU A 159 18.46 -19.38 -26.07
C GLU A 159 17.15 -20.13 -25.76
N GLU A 160 16.00 -19.46 -25.88
CA GLU A 160 14.95 -19.79 -26.86
C GLU A 160 13.76 -18.82 -26.72
N GLU A 161 13.58 -18.00 -27.75
CA GLU A 161 12.34 -17.27 -28.06
C GLU A 161 11.29 -18.28 -28.52
N GLU A 162 10.10 -18.30 -27.93
CA GLU A 162 8.89 -18.71 -28.65
C GLU A 162 7.79 -17.67 -28.48
N ALA A 163 7.49 -17.05 -29.62
CA ALA A 163 6.37 -16.18 -29.88
C ALA A 163 5.05 -16.98 -29.90
N TYR A 164 3.99 -16.38 -29.37
CA TYR A 164 2.64 -16.63 -29.87
C TYR A 164 1.94 -15.28 -30.06
N ALA A 165 1.85 -14.89 -31.32
CA ALA A 165 0.90 -13.93 -31.84
C ALA A 165 -0.36 -14.69 -32.25
N GLU A 166 -1.54 -14.19 -31.85
CA GLU A 166 -2.82 -14.15 -32.61
C GLU A 166 -3.72 -13.17 -31.83
N GLU A 167 -4.45 -12.19 -32.36
CA GLU A 167 -4.63 -11.55 -33.67
C GLU A 167 -5.27 -10.17 -33.36
N GLU A 168 -4.89 -9.12 -34.08
CA GLU A 168 -5.53 -7.80 -34.04
C GLU A 168 -6.85 -7.79 -34.84
N GLU A 169 -7.82 -7.07 -34.29
CA GLU A 169 -8.80 -6.17 -34.92
C GLU A 169 -9.54 -6.55 -36.22
N GLU A 170 -10.87 -6.38 -36.19
CA GLU A 170 -11.53 -5.49 -37.15
C GLU A 170 -12.85 -4.93 -36.56
N GLU A 171 -12.90 -3.60 -36.36
CA GLU A 171 -14.11 -2.79 -36.50
C GLU A 171 -14.63 -2.95 -37.95
N GLU A 172 -15.90 -2.86 -38.33
CA GLU A 172 -16.74 -1.66 -38.29
C GLU A 172 -18.16 -1.99 -38.83
N ASN A 173 -19.16 -1.34 -38.22
CA ASN A 173 -20.29 -0.62 -38.85
C ASN A 173 -21.39 -1.29 -39.70
N ALA A 174 -22.63 -1.18 -39.20
CA ALA A 174 -23.86 -0.74 -39.91
C ALA A 174 -25.02 -0.82 -38.90
N GLY A 175 -25.64 0.27 -38.44
CA GLY A 175 -26.48 1.13 -39.27
C GLY A 175 -27.86 0.47 -39.44
N ALA A 176 -28.77 0.70 -38.50
CA ALA A 176 -30.20 0.44 -38.69
C ALA A 176 -30.98 1.66 -38.21
N GLU A 177 -31.54 2.34 -39.19
CA GLU A 177 -32.30 3.58 -39.16
C GLU A 177 -33.62 3.45 -38.39
N GLU A 178 -34.11 4.59 -37.91
CA GLU A 178 -35.51 4.84 -37.59
C GLU A 178 -36.39 4.65 -38.84
N GLU A 179 -37.61 4.12 -38.69
CA GLU A 179 -38.84 4.72 -39.21
C GLU A 179 -40.09 3.90 -38.80
N ASP A 180 -41.12 4.66 -38.38
CA ASP A 180 -42.55 4.37 -38.12
C ASP A 180 -43.01 3.56 -36.88
#